data_AF-A0A8S9V1P2-F1
#
_entry.id   AF-A0A8S9V1P2-F1
#
_cell.length_a   1.000
_cell.length_b   1.000
_cell.length_c   1.000
_cell.angle_alpha   90.00
_cell.angle_beta   90.00
_cell.angle_gamma   90.00
#
_symmetry.space_group_name_H-M   'P 1'
#
loop_
_entity.id
_entity.type
_entity.pdbx_description
1 polymer ?
#
loop_
_entity_poly.entity_id
_entity_poly.type
_entity_poly.pdbx_seq_one_letter_code
_entity_poly.pdbx_strand_id
1 'polypeptide(L)'
;MKRRREVGSAKTLPDGAEICIFEWLVALRRNGIPVSATMLQLEALDIAAMYYIPSTAFAASSTWMASYLSRYSLSLRTRTRQGQASPADSEDVAQHFAATVLHRIVEECIETVFDADQNAV
;
A
#
# COMPACT_ATOMS: atom_id res chain seq x y z
N MET A 1 -36.33 1.90 8.70
CA MET A 1 -35.81 1.18 9.88
C MET A 1 -34.44 0.57 9.53
N LYS A 2 -33.32 1.17 9.97
CA LYS A 2 -31.98 0.61 9.71
C LYS A 2 -31.70 -0.49 10.73
N ARG A 3 -31.68 -1.76 10.32
CA ARG A 3 -31.23 -2.87 11.18
C ARG A 3 -29.77 -2.63 11.55
N ARG A 4 -29.51 -2.31 12.82
CA ARG A 4 -28.15 -2.36 13.38
C ARG A 4 -27.82 -3.82 13.63
N ARG A 5 -26.82 -4.34 12.93
CA ARG A 5 -26.20 -5.62 13.25
C ARG A 5 -24.85 -5.32 13.89
N GLU A 6 -24.37 -6.19 14.77
CA GLU A 6 -23.03 -6.08 15.34
C GLU A 6 -21.99 -6.08 14.21
N VAL A 7 -20.95 -5.26 14.33
CA VAL A 7 -19.89 -5.19 13.33
C VAL A 7 -19.25 -6.58 13.21
N GLY A 8 -19.35 -7.21 12.03
CA GLY A 8 -18.84 -8.56 11.79
C GLY A 8 -19.87 -9.71 11.84
N SER A 9 -21.15 -9.44 12.10
CA SER A 9 -22.20 -10.49 12.12
C SER A 9 -22.74 -10.88 10.73
N ALA A 10 -22.19 -10.29 9.66
CA ALA A 10 -22.49 -10.64 8.26
C ALA A 10 -21.20 -10.84 7.46
N LYS A 11 -20.26 -11.63 8.00
CA LYS A 11 -19.06 -12.02 7.25
C LYS A 11 -19.45 -13.13 6.26
N THR A 12 -19.05 -12.94 4.99
CA THR A 12 -19.21 -13.96 3.94
C THR A 12 -18.13 -15.05 4.04
N LEU A 13 -16.99 -14.72 4.65
CA LEU A 13 -15.90 -15.65 4.91
C LEU A 13 -15.82 -15.98 6.41
N PRO A 14 -15.40 -17.19 6.78
CA PRO A 14 -15.07 -17.51 8.16
C PRO A 14 -13.85 -16.72 8.63
N ASP A 15 -13.72 -16.53 9.95
CA ASP A 15 -12.65 -15.72 10.53
C ASP A 15 -11.24 -16.21 10.17
N GLY A 16 -11.03 -17.53 10.10
CA GLY A 16 -9.76 -18.10 9.65
C GLY A 16 -9.38 -17.66 8.23
N ALA A 17 -10.34 -17.62 7.31
CA ALA A 17 -10.11 -17.18 5.93
C ALA A 17 -9.77 -15.69 5.88
N GLU A 18 -10.48 -14.85 6.63
CA GLU A 18 -10.14 -13.43 6.71
C GLU A 18 -8.76 -13.19 7.31
N ILE A 19 -8.35 -13.96 8.32
CA ILE A 19 -7.02 -13.87 8.94
C ILE A 19 -5.93 -14.25 7.94
N CYS A 20 -6.11 -15.31 7.13
CA CYS A 20 -5.15 -15.67 6.09
C CYS A 20 -4.92 -14.51 5.10
N ILE A 21 -6.00 -13.85 4.65
CA ILE A 21 -5.91 -12.69 3.75
C ILE A 21 -5.20 -11.52 4.45
N PHE A 22 -5.43 -11.33 5.76
CA PHE A 22 -4.79 -10.27 6.54
C PHE A 22 -3.28 -10.49 6.64
N GLU A 23 -2.86 -11.70 7.01
CA GLU A 23 -1.45 -12.06 7.14
C GLU A 23 -0.70 -11.90 5.82
N TRP A 24 -1.28 -12.38 4.72
CA TRP A 24 -0.75 -12.19 3.36
C TRP A 24 -0.56 -10.70 3.03
N LEU A 25 -1.59 -9.88 3.25
CA LEU A 25 -1.55 -8.45 2.94
C LEU A 25 -0.53 -7.70 3.80
N VAL A 26 -0.42 -8.04 5.08
CA VAL A 26 0.58 -7.46 5.99
C VAL A 26 1.99 -7.87 5.57
N ALA A 27 2.21 -9.14 5.18
CA ALA A 27 3.50 -9.62 4.70
C ALA A 27 3.94 -8.85 3.46
N LEU A 28 3.07 -8.66 2.47
CA LEU A 28 3.40 -7.87 1.27
C LEU A 28 3.75 -6.42 1.62
N ARG A 29 2.99 -5.78 2.50
CA ARG A 29 3.27 -4.40 2.94
C ARG A 29 4.59 -4.27 3.70
N ARG A 30 4.93 -5.26 4.54
CA ARG A 30 6.22 -5.29 5.24
C ARG A 30 7.39 -5.37 4.27
N ASN A 31 7.20 -6.03 3.13
CA ASN A 31 8.18 -6.11 2.04
C ASN A 31 8.11 -4.91 1.07
N GLY A 32 7.33 -3.87 1.38
CA GLY A 32 7.19 -2.68 0.52
C GLY A 32 6.40 -2.92 -0.77
N ILE A 33 5.73 -4.07 -0.91
CA ILE A 33 4.97 -4.44 -2.11
C ILE A 33 3.56 -3.84 -1.99
N PRO A 34 3.15 -2.94 -2.91
CA PRO A 34 1.80 -2.40 -2.92
C PRO A 34 0.79 -3.48 -3.33
N VAL A 35 -0.32 -3.56 -2.60
CA VAL A 35 -1.42 -4.48 -2.90
C VAL A 35 -2.52 -3.71 -3.62
N SER A 36 -2.81 -4.09 -4.87
CA SER A 36 -3.92 -3.52 -5.64
C SER A 36 -5.26 -4.16 -5.26
N ALA A 37 -6.37 -3.53 -5.67
CA ALA A 37 -7.71 -4.12 -5.48
C ALA A 37 -7.84 -5.47 -6.17
N THR A 38 -7.29 -5.61 -7.38
CA THR A 38 -7.30 -6.86 -8.14
C THR A 38 -6.51 -7.97 -7.44
N MET A 39 -5.36 -7.65 -6.87
CA MET A 39 -4.58 -8.64 -6.09
C MET A 39 -5.37 -9.11 -4.86
N LEU A 40 -5.97 -8.18 -4.11
CA LEU A 40 -6.80 -8.52 -2.96
C LEU A 40 -8.00 -9.38 -3.37
N GLN A 41 -8.61 -9.09 -4.51
CA GLN A 41 -9.73 -9.87 -5.04
C GLN A 41 -9.32 -11.31 -5.36
N LEU A 42 -8.21 -11.49 -6.08
CA LEU A 42 -7.70 -12.81 -6.46
C LEU A 42 -7.33 -13.64 -5.24
N GLU A 43 -6.55 -13.06 -4.32
CA GLU A 43 -6.14 -13.75 -3.09
C GLU A 43 -7.36 -14.15 -2.24
N ALA A 44 -8.36 -13.27 -2.13
CA ALA A 44 -9.58 -13.59 -1.38
C ALA A 44 -10.36 -14.75 -2.00
N LEU A 45 -10.39 -14.86 -3.34
CA LEU A 45 -11.01 -15.98 -4.05
C LEU A 45 -10.23 -17.28 -3.86
N ASP A 46 -8.90 -17.23 -3.93
CA ASP A 46 -8.03 -18.39 -3.71
C ASP A 46 -8.18 -18.92 -2.28
N ILE A 47 -8.17 -18.02 -1.29
CA ILE A 47 -8.41 -18.40 0.10
C ILE A 47 -9.84 -18.92 0.28
N ALA A 48 -10.86 -18.31 -0.34
CA ALA A 48 -12.21 -18.86 -0.29
C ALA A 48 -12.28 -20.29 -0.83
N ALA A 49 -11.56 -20.58 -1.92
CA ALA A 49 -11.46 -21.93 -2.48
C ALA A 49 -10.78 -22.92 -1.52
N MET A 50 -9.71 -22.50 -0.82
CA MET A 50 -9.05 -23.32 0.21
C MET A 50 -9.98 -23.66 1.39
N TYR A 51 -10.93 -22.77 1.69
CA TYR A 51 -11.96 -22.98 2.71
C TYR A 51 -13.23 -23.65 2.14
N TYR A 52 -13.18 -24.20 0.92
CA TYR A 52 -14.29 -24.88 0.24
C TYR A 52 -15.53 -24.00 0.03
N ILE A 53 -15.34 -22.69 -0.10
CA ILE A 53 -16.42 -21.75 -0.36
C ILE A 53 -16.59 -21.60 -1.88
N PRO A 54 -17.79 -21.88 -2.43
CA PRO A 54 -17.99 -21.80 -3.86
C PRO A 54 -17.99 -20.36 -4.34
N SER A 55 -17.52 -20.13 -5.57
CA SER A 55 -17.51 -18.81 -6.21
C SER A 55 -18.91 -18.18 -6.38
N THR A 56 -19.96 -19.01 -6.38
CA THR A 56 -21.36 -18.55 -6.37
C THR A 56 -21.77 -17.93 -5.03
N ALA A 57 -21.12 -18.31 -3.93
CA ALA A 57 -21.36 -17.76 -2.60
C ALA A 57 -20.44 -16.58 -2.27
N PHE A 58 -19.24 -16.54 -2.88
CA PHE A 58 -18.26 -15.50 -2.63
C PHE A 58 -17.57 -15.03 -3.91
N ALA A 59 -17.77 -13.75 -4.24
CA ALA A 59 -17.23 -13.12 -5.45
C ALA A 59 -16.13 -12.08 -5.18
N ALA A 60 -15.70 -11.93 -3.91
CA ALA A 60 -14.76 -10.89 -3.49
C ALA A 60 -15.12 -9.49 -4.06
N SER A 61 -16.40 -9.12 -4.00
CA SER A 61 -16.90 -7.88 -4.63
C SER A 61 -16.26 -6.63 -4.04
N SER A 62 -16.30 -5.51 -4.77
CA SER A 62 -15.78 -4.22 -4.30
C SER A 62 -16.36 -3.79 -2.94
N THR A 63 -17.66 -3.99 -2.75
CA THR A 63 -18.35 -3.73 -1.48
C THR A 63 -17.83 -4.62 -0.34
N TRP A 64 -17.58 -5.91 -0.63
CA TRP A 64 -16.97 -6.81 0.35
C TRP A 64 -15.54 -6.38 0.68
N MET A 65 -14.71 -6.07 -0.32
CA MET A 65 -13.32 -5.61 -0.12
C MET A 65 -13.27 -4.34 0.73
N ALA A 66 -14.12 -3.34 0.45
CA ALA A 66 -14.19 -2.12 1.24
C ALA A 66 -14.57 -2.40 2.70
N SER A 67 -15.53 -3.30 2.91
CA SER A 67 -15.96 -3.71 4.25
C SER A 67 -14.87 -4.49 4.98
N TYR A 68 -14.17 -5.39 4.28
CA TYR A 68 -13.05 -6.18 4.81
C TYR A 68 -11.92 -5.26 5.26
N LEU A 69 -11.47 -4.35 4.39
CA LEU A 69 -10.42 -3.38 4.70
C LEU A 69 -10.82 -2.52 5.90
N SER A 70 -12.07 -2.06 5.98
CA SER A 70 -12.58 -1.31 7.12
C SER A 70 -12.54 -2.11 8.43
N ARG A 71 -12.91 -3.41 8.41
CA ARG A 71 -12.87 -4.29 9.60
C ARG A 71 -11.47 -4.39 10.20
N TYR A 72 -10.44 -4.48 9.36
CA TYR A 72 -9.03 -4.62 9.78
C TYR A 72 -8.28 -3.29 9.83
N SER A 73 -8.97 -2.14 9.69
CA SER A 73 -8.34 -0.80 9.64
C SER A 73 -7.23 -0.67 8.58
N LEU A 74 -7.46 -1.31 7.44
CA LEU A 74 -6.57 -1.29 6.27
C LEU A 74 -7.12 -0.34 5.20
N SER A 75 -6.23 0.14 4.32
CA SER A 75 -6.59 0.85 3.09
C SER A 75 -5.72 0.37 1.93
N LEU A 76 -6.25 0.29 0.72
CA LEU A 76 -5.42 0.05 -0.47
C LEU A 76 -4.62 1.32 -0.74
N ARG A 77 -3.32 1.28 -0.48
CA ARG A 77 -2.42 2.42 -0.71
C ARG A 77 -1.75 2.24 -2.05
N THR A 78 -2.16 3.05 -3.02
CA THR A 78 -1.37 3.23 -4.25
C THR A 78 -0.19 4.13 -3.91
N ARG A 79 1.00 3.82 -4.42
CA ARG A 79 2.18 4.68 -4.27
C ARG A 79 1.93 5.99 -5.02
N THR A 80 1.57 7.05 -4.31
CA THR A 80 1.19 8.33 -4.92
C THR A 80 2.37 9.28 -5.12
N ARG A 81 3.57 8.99 -4.58
CA ARG A 81 4.78 9.80 -4.80
C ARG A 81 6.07 8.98 -4.89
N GLN A 82 7.01 9.47 -5.71
CA GLN A 82 8.35 8.88 -5.87
C GLN A 82 9.15 8.84 -4.56
N GLY A 83 9.00 9.83 -3.67
CA GLY A 83 9.70 9.91 -2.38
C GLY A 83 9.26 8.93 -1.28
N GLN A 84 8.44 7.92 -1.62
CA GLN A 84 8.08 6.80 -0.73
C GLN A 84 8.78 5.48 -1.13
N ALA A 85 9.82 5.53 -1.96
CA ALA A 85 10.68 4.38 -2.20
C ALA A 85 11.40 3.98 -0.90
N SER A 86 11.62 2.67 -0.71
CA SER A 86 12.35 2.11 0.43
C SER A 86 13.77 2.72 0.52
N PRO A 87 14.29 3.04 1.71
CA PRO A 87 15.56 3.75 1.91
C PRO A 87 16.81 2.93 1.56
N ALA A 88 16.69 1.77 0.92
CA ALA A 88 17.85 0.97 0.53
C ALA A 88 18.68 1.65 -0.57
N ASP A 89 18.03 2.37 -1.49
CA ASP A 89 18.71 3.08 -2.60
C ASP A 89 18.81 4.60 -2.37
N SER A 90 18.35 5.12 -1.24
CA SER A 90 18.27 6.58 -1.05
C SER A 90 19.62 7.24 -0.81
N GLU A 91 20.56 6.53 -0.18
CA GLU A 91 21.88 7.07 0.15
C GLU A 91 22.77 7.18 -1.10
N ASP A 92 22.87 6.11 -1.89
CA ASP A 92 23.65 6.12 -3.14
C ASP A 92 23.11 7.14 -4.15
N VAL A 93 21.78 7.26 -4.25
CA VAL A 93 21.14 8.27 -5.11
C VAL A 93 21.40 9.68 -4.59
N ALA A 94 21.38 9.91 -3.27
CA ALA A 94 21.70 11.20 -2.68
C ALA A 94 23.18 11.56 -2.89
N GLN A 95 24.10 10.62 -2.73
CA GLN A 95 25.53 10.82 -2.99
C GLN A 95 25.81 11.12 -4.46
N HIS A 96 25.18 10.38 -5.37
CA HIS A 96 25.31 10.63 -6.81
C HIS A 96 24.75 12.00 -7.20
N PHE A 97 23.60 12.37 -6.65
CA PHE A 97 23.01 13.69 -6.85
C PHE A 97 23.91 14.81 -6.31
N ALA A 98 24.42 14.66 -5.08
CA ALA A 98 25.33 15.63 -4.47
C ALA A 98 26.61 15.81 -5.30
N ALA A 99 27.22 14.71 -5.76
CA ALA A 99 28.40 14.76 -6.64
C ALA A 99 28.09 15.48 -7.96
N THR A 100 26.92 15.23 -8.55
CA THR A 100 26.48 15.89 -9.79
C THR A 100 26.27 17.40 -9.60
N VAL A 101 25.66 17.82 -8.49
CA VAL A 101 25.45 19.23 -8.16
C VAL A 101 26.79 19.93 -7.96
N LEU A 102 27.71 19.33 -7.19
CA LEU A 102 29.05 19.89 -6.96
C LEU A 102 29.85 20.03 -8.26
N HIS A 103 29.80 19.03 -9.15
CA HIS A 103 30.45 19.12 -10.46
C HIS A 103 29.95 20.32 -11.27
N ARG A 104 28.62 20.50 -11.34
CA ARG A 104 28.01 21.63 -12.06
C ARG A 104 28.31 22.99 -11.45
N ILE A 105 28.40 23.09 -10.12
CA ILE A 105 28.78 24.35 -9.46
C ILE A 105 30.16 24.81 -9.93
N VAL A 106 31.10 23.87 -10.04
CA VAL A 106 32.47 24.15 -10.50
C VAL A 106 32.52 24.43 -12.00
N GLU A 107 31.83 23.61 -12.81
CA GLU A 107 31.82 23.73 -14.27
C GLU A 107 31.19 25.05 -14.75
N GLU A 108 30.07 25.44 -14.16
CA GLU A 108 29.28 26.60 -14.57
C GLU A 108 29.59 27.86 -13.73
N CYS A 109 30.62 27.81 -12.87
CA CYS A 109 31.01 28.91 -11.97
C CYS A 109 29.81 29.47 -11.18
N ILE A 110 29.00 28.61 -10.58
CA ILE A 110 27.82 29.03 -9.82
C ILE A 110 28.27 29.69 -8.51
N GLU A 111 28.09 31.01 -8.40
CA GLU A 111 28.50 31.79 -7.23
C GLU A 111 27.54 31.62 -6.03
N THR A 112 26.27 31.31 -6.28
CA THR A 112 25.23 31.20 -5.25
C THR A 112 24.33 30.00 -5.49
N VAL A 113 24.19 29.17 -4.46
CA VAL A 113 23.24 28.05 -4.40
C VAL A 113 22.23 28.36 -3.32
N PHE A 114 20.95 28.43 -3.69
CA PHE A 114 19.87 28.71 -2.75
C PHE A 114 19.23 27.40 -2.30
N ASP A 115 19.09 27.23 -0.99
CA ASP A 115 18.32 26.13 -0.42
C ASP A 115 16.83 26.53 -0.34
N ALA A 116 15.94 25.55 -0.43
CA ALA A 116 14.49 25.78 -0.47
C ALA A 116 13.97 26.43 0.83
N ASP A 117 14.65 26.21 1.96
CA ASP A 117 14.28 26.78 3.27
C ASP A 117 14.66 28.27 3.42
N GLN A 118 15.44 28.86 2.50
CA GLN A 118 15.90 30.25 2.62
C GLN A 118 14.90 31.31 2.11
N ASN A 119 13.84 30.92 1.38
CA ASN A 119 12.93 31.86 0.71
C ASN A 119 11.45 31.73 1.10
N ALA A 120 11.15 31.42 2.36
CA ALA A 120 9.81 31.67 2.91
C ALA A 120 9.64 33.17 3.19
N VAL A 121 9.24 33.94 2.16
CA VAL A 121 8.76 35.32 2.30
C VAL A 121 7.24 35.33 2.33
#